data_AF-A0A258ZKT7-F1
#
_entry.id   AF-A0A258ZKT7-F1
#
_cell.length_a   1.000
_cell.length_b   1.000
_cell.length_c   1.000
_cell.angle_alpha   90.00
_cell.angle_beta   90.00
_cell.angle_gamma   90.00
#
_symmetry.space_group_name_H-M   'P 1'
#
loop_
_entity.id
_entity.type
_entity.pdbx_description
1 polymer ?
#
loop_
_entity_poly.entity_id
_entity_poly.type
_entity_poly.pdbx_seq_one_letter_code
_entity_poly.pdbx_strand_id
1 'polypeptide(L)' 'MDRPYPVDEEYFFDGRAIVSETDLKGVITFANRRFCEISGYSAKELVGEAHNI' A
#
# COMPACT_ATOMS: atom_id res chain seq x y z
N MET A 1 15.40 -8.14 14.85
CA MET A 1 14.05 -8.29 14.30
C MET A 1 13.52 -9.61 14.79
N ASP A 2 12.47 -9.57 15.59
CA ASP A 2 11.80 -10.78 16.07
C ASP A 2 11.10 -11.43 14.86
N ARG A 3 11.39 -12.71 14.61
CA ARG A 3 10.77 -13.43 13.50
C ARG A 3 9.50 -14.09 14.03
N PRO A 4 8.35 -13.99 13.33
CA PRO A 4 7.14 -14.64 13.77
C PRO A 4 7.33 -16.16 13.78
N TYR A 5 6.85 -16.82 14.83
CA TYR A 5 6.77 -18.28 14.89
C TYR A 5 5.51 -18.75 14.14
N PRO A 6 5.63 -19.72 13.22
CA PRO A 6 4.47 -20.27 12.53
C PRO A 6 3.59 -21.05 13.51
N VAL A 7 2.30 -20.69 13.59
CA VAL A 7 1.32 -21.26 14.54
C VAL A 7 0.28 -22.18 13.89
N ASP A 8 0.43 -22.52 12.60
CA ASP A 8 -0.53 -23.34 11.84
C ASP A 8 -1.99 -22.79 11.89
N GLU A 9 -2.11 -21.47 12.02
CA GLU A 9 -3.39 -20.74 12.00
C GLU A 9 -3.42 -19.79 10.80
N GLU A 10 -4.54 -19.76 10.07
CA GLU A 10 -4.75 -18.79 8.99
C GLU A 10 -5.04 -17.40 9.55
N TYR A 11 -4.32 -16.39 9.05
CA TYR A 11 -4.62 -15.00 9.36
C TYR A 11 -5.78 -14.51 8.48
N PHE A 12 -6.92 -14.25 9.11
CA PHE A 12 -8.07 -13.64 8.44
C PHE A 12 -7.86 -12.13 8.30
N PHE A 13 -7.67 -11.70 7.05
CA PHE A 13 -7.48 -10.30 6.73
C PHE A 13 -8.74 -9.47 7.01
N ASP A 14 -8.62 -8.48 7.90
CA ASP A 14 -9.74 -7.65 8.41
C ASP A 14 -10.27 -6.58 7.43
N GLY A 15 -9.91 -6.68 6.15
CA GLY A 15 -10.56 -5.92 5.08
C GLY A 15 -10.03 -4.51 4.86
N ARG A 16 -8.77 -4.22 5.21
CA ARG A 16 -8.21 -2.89 5.00
C ARG A 16 -6.88 -2.92 4.23
N ALA A 17 -6.86 -3.38 2.99
CA ALA A 17 -5.60 -3.41 2.23
C ALA A 17 -5.10 -1.98 1.95
N ILE A 18 -3.79 -1.79 1.96
CA ILE A 18 -3.21 -0.67 1.22
C ILE A 18 -3.30 -1.01 -0.26
N VAL A 19 -3.80 -0.07 -1.06
CA VAL A 19 -3.99 -0.27 -2.50
C VAL A 19 -3.45 0.95 -3.21
N SER A 20 -2.58 0.70 -4.18
CA SER A 20 -2.06 1.68 -5.14
C SER A 20 -2.04 1.02 -6.51
N GLU A 21 -2.50 1.73 -7.53
CA GLU A 21 -2.47 1.32 -8.92
C GLU A 21 -1.43 2.15 -9.67
N THR A 22 -0.72 1.53 -10.61
CA THR A 22 0.25 2.19 -11.46
C THR A 22 0.01 1.88 -12.93
N ASP A 23 0.44 2.79 -13.80
CA ASP A 23 0.54 2.49 -15.24
C ASP A 23 1.74 1.56 -15.55
N LEU A 24 1.91 1.21 -16.83
CA LEU A 24 3.02 0.37 -17.29
C LEU A 24 4.40 1.01 -17.13
N LYS A 25 4.47 2.32 -16.86
CA LYS A 25 5.70 3.06 -16.61
C LYS A 25 5.98 3.22 -15.11
N GLY A 26 5.11 2.69 -14.24
CA GLY A 26 5.24 2.78 -12.79
C GLY A 26 4.73 4.09 -12.20
N VAL A 27 3.98 4.89 -12.96
CA VAL A 27 3.36 6.13 -12.45
C VAL A 27 2.08 5.77 -11.71
N ILE A 28 1.92 6.25 -10.47
CA ILE A 28 0.75 5.99 -9.64
C ILE A 28 -0.47 6.68 -10.27
N THR A 29 -1.49 5.90 -10.60
CA THR A 29 -2.77 6.38 -11.16
C THR A 29 -3.84 6.49 -10.08
N PHE A 30 -3.72 5.71 -9.00
CA PHE A 30 -4.65 5.70 -7.90
C PHE A 30 -3.97 5.25 -6.60
N ALA A 31 -4.34 5.86 -5.49
CA ALA A 31 -3.97 5.41 -4.15
C ALA A 31 -5.19 5.50 -3.22
N ASN A 32 -5.46 4.43 -2.47
CA ASN A 32 -6.56 4.43 -1.52
C ASN A 32 -6.21 5.24 -0.26
N ARG A 33 -7.24 5.56 0.53
CA ARG A 33 -7.07 6.35 1.76
C ARG A 33 -6.07 5.72 2.73
N ARG A 34 -6.06 4.40 2.88
CA ARG A 34 -5.14 3.70 3.78
C ARG A 34 -3.69 3.82 3.33
N PHE A 35 -3.44 3.76 2.02
CA PHE A 35 -2.12 4.01 1.45
C PHE A 35 -1.66 5.43 1.76
N CYS A 36 -2.53 6.43 1.59
CA CYS A 36 -2.22 7.82 1.95
C CYS A 36 -1.88 7.97 3.45
N GLU A 37 -2.69 7.36 4.33
CA GLU A 37 -2.49 7.42 5.78
C GLU A 37 -1.17 6.77 6.23
N ILE A 38 -0.77 5.66 5.60
CA ILE A 38 0.47 4.94 5.95
C ILE A 38 1.71 5.59 5.35
N SER A 39 1.63 6.05 4.10
CA SER A 39 2.74 6.71 3.41
C SER A 39 2.98 8.14 3.91
N GLY A 40 1.96 8.78 4.49
CA GLY A 40 2.04 10.17 4.95
C GLY A 40 1.84 11.20 3.83
N TYR A 41 1.60 10.75 2.59
CA TYR A 41 1.34 11.61 1.44
C TYR A 41 -0.15 11.64 1.11
N SER A 42 -0.63 12.77 0.62
CA SER A 42 -1.98 12.86 0.08
C SER A 42 -2.08 12.18 -1.28
N ALA A 43 -3.28 11.73 -1.65
CA ALA A 43 -3.53 11.19 -2.99
C ALA A 43 -3.13 12.16 -4.12
N LYS A 44 -3.16 13.48 -3.87
CA LYS A 44 -2.76 14.50 -4.86
C LYS A 44 -1.25 14.56 -5.07
N GLU A 45 -0.47 14.22 -4.05
CA GLU A 45 1.00 14.17 -4.12
C GLU A 45 1.45 12.83 -4.71
N LEU A 46 0.67 11.78 -4.53
CA LEU A 46 0.99 10.44 -5.02
C LEU A 46 0.60 10.25 -6.49
N VAL A 47 -0.61 10.66 -6.88
CA VAL A 47 -1.12 10.42 -8.23
C VAL A 47 -0.35 11.28 -9.23
N GLY A 48 0.29 10.64 -10.21
CA GLY A 48 1.16 11.28 -11.20
C GLY A 48 2.66 11.13 -10.91
N GLU A 49 3.03 10.66 -9.72
CA GLU A 49 4.43 10.40 -9.35
C GLU A 49 4.81 8.93 -9.59
N ALA A 50 6.11 8.67 -9.71
CA ALA A 50 6.63 7.32 -9.86
C ALA A 50 6.53 6.52 -8.55
N HIS A 51 6.25 5.22 -8.65
CA HIS A 51 6.14 4.29 -7.52
C HIS A 51 7.53 3.86 -7.01
N ASN A 52 8.37 4.83 -6.69
CA ASN A 52 9.70 4.64 -6.10
C ASN A 52 10.09 5.77 -5.13
N ILE A 53 9.09 6.41 -4.52
CA ILE A 53 9.24 7.44 -3.47
C ILE A 53 9.95 6.88 -2.23
#